data_AF-A0A3B9V7K4-F1
#
_entry.id   AF-A0A3B9V7K4-F1
#
_cell.length_a   1.000
_cell.length_b   1.000
_cell.length_c   1.000
_cell.angle_alpha   90.00
_cell.angle_beta   90.00
_cell.angle_gamma   90.00
#
_symmetry.space_group_name_H-M   'P 1'
#
loop_
_entity.id
_entity.type
_entity.pdbx_description
1 polymer ?
#
loop_
_entity_poly.entity_id
_entity_poly.type
_entity_poly.pdbx_seq_one_letter_code
_entity_poly.pdbx_strand_id
1 'polypeptide(L)'
;MEGEMIQATEVSKEVVPEKPKQEKGPVSYLINAIRETIAILFWVYVLVKLFAFDIDVFLMNKLLPEFVWLLNLKFFILIGIIASIWLVTKNKHILSWSLHVFFYPAIVLLWKIPFFIFKQKSWILAFAFINSIISFFKSIKYSFITSAFFLASVAIIFSFSNEKLLWFATAIILGVLLITYIHRFILVFKPSSIFQVHIKIFSGIRKHGVSSFALDESIKNLPVASLDQKQMEKWTTNLQMSVLFNRVCLFAARKLRDYQNSGLNIVSYVLTILMLIVLTIFSFAVINYGLFKIDANLFGYSVAPTFFTFFYYSFNNLLFNSIREIAPTMPISQTASMIESFFALFLVVIFVSLLLSVRSQRHAEELNEVIKGIEGQGKDMEGFIKDEYKINSIDDAMAELEKLKAGMAKFIYKITESIQ
;
A
#
# COMPACT_ATOMS: atom_id res chain seq x y z
N MET A 1 42.55 -2.98 63.45
CA MET A 1 42.20 -2.22 62.23
C MET A 1 41.71 -3.24 61.22
N GLU A 2 40.48 -3.68 61.43
CA GLU A 2 39.25 -3.13 60.82
C GLU A 2 39.03 -3.76 59.45
N GLY A 3 38.37 -4.93 59.47
CA GLY A 3 37.79 -5.55 58.30
C GLY A 3 36.41 -4.96 58.06
N GLU A 4 36.29 -4.15 57.02
CA GLU A 4 35.00 -3.67 56.51
C GLU A 4 34.30 -4.81 55.75
N MET A 5 33.31 -5.42 56.41
CA MET A 5 32.29 -6.23 55.77
C MET A 5 31.38 -5.34 54.93
N ILE A 6 31.57 -5.35 53.62
CA ILE A 6 30.63 -4.76 52.66
C ILE A 6 29.40 -5.69 52.58
N GLN A 7 28.35 -5.35 53.34
CA GLN A 7 27.03 -5.94 53.18
C GLN A 7 26.46 -5.52 51.81
N ALA A 8 26.33 -6.51 50.92
CA ALA A 8 25.60 -6.34 49.67
C ALA A 8 24.11 -6.21 49.98
N THR A 9 23.60 -4.98 49.94
CA THR A 9 22.18 -4.68 50.03
C THR A 9 21.45 -5.26 48.82
N GLU A 10 20.78 -6.40 49.00
CA GLU A 10 19.84 -6.95 48.03
C GLU A 10 18.73 -5.92 47.77
N VAL A 11 18.82 -5.23 46.63
CA VAL A 11 17.74 -4.40 46.11
C VAL A 11 16.62 -5.33 45.64
N SER A 12 15.72 -5.67 46.56
CA SER A 12 14.46 -6.35 46.27
C SER A 12 13.70 -5.53 45.22
N LYS A 13 13.73 -6.00 43.97
CA LYS A 13 12.90 -5.45 42.88
C LYS A 13 11.45 -5.67 43.29
N GLU A 14 10.83 -4.60 43.79
CA GLU A 14 9.41 -4.51 44.03
C GLU A 14 8.69 -4.88 42.74
N VAL A 15 8.12 -6.10 42.72
CA VAL A 15 7.34 -6.61 41.59
C VAL A 15 6.08 -5.76 41.55
N VAL A 16 6.12 -4.67 40.77
CA VAL A 16 4.95 -3.81 40.55
C VAL A 16 3.83 -4.72 40.05
N PRO A 17 2.74 -4.91 40.82
CA PRO A 17 1.68 -5.82 40.45
C PRO A 17 1.11 -5.37 39.11
N GLU A 18 1.21 -6.27 38.12
CA GLU A 18 0.72 -6.04 36.77
C GLU A 18 -0.78 -5.78 36.88
N LYS A 19 -1.21 -4.52 36.69
CA LYS A 19 -2.62 -4.13 36.85
C LYS A 19 -3.47 -5.05 35.96
N PRO A 20 -4.54 -5.66 36.49
CA PRO A 20 -5.37 -6.57 35.72
C PRO A 20 -5.87 -5.84 34.47
N LYS A 21 -5.60 -6.41 33.29
CA LYS A 21 -6.11 -5.93 32.01
C LYS A 21 -7.64 -5.87 32.13
N GLN A 22 -8.17 -4.67 32.34
CA GLN A 22 -9.61 -4.45 32.40
C GLN A 22 -10.23 -5.00 31.12
N GLU A 23 -11.05 -6.04 31.27
CA GLU A 23 -11.81 -6.59 30.16
C GLU A 23 -12.69 -5.48 29.60
N LYS A 24 -12.50 -5.23 28.31
CA LYS A 24 -13.26 -4.22 27.58
C LYS A 24 -14.73 -4.66 27.56
N GLY A 25 -15.56 -4.02 28.38
CA GLY A 25 -16.99 -4.32 28.44
C GLY A 25 -17.70 -4.13 27.08
N PRO A 26 -18.88 -4.72 26.88
CA PRO A 26 -19.64 -4.68 25.62
C PRO A 26 -19.91 -3.25 25.13
N VAL A 27 -20.08 -2.32 26.07
CA VAL A 27 -20.24 -0.88 25.80
C VAL A 27 -19.07 -0.31 25.00
N SER A 28 -17.83 -0.72 25.30
CA SER A 28 -16.65 -0.22 24.58
C SER A 28 -16.56 -0.72 23.14
N TYR A 29 -17.05 -1.94 22.86
CA TYR A 29 -17.15 -2.48 21.50
C TYR A 29 -18.18 -1.70 20.68
N LEU A 30 -19.35 -1.43 21.28
CA LEU A 30 -20.42 -0.66 20.64
C LEU A 30 -19.97 0.77 20.32
N ILE A 31 -19.29 1.44 21.26
CA ILE A 31 -18.70 2.77 21.07
C ILE A 31 -17.69 2.78 19.91
N ASN A 32 -16.82 1.77 19.80
CA ASN A 32 -15.87 1.67 18.69
C ASN A 32 -16.58 1.43 17.35
N ALA A 33 -17.61 0.58 17.32
CA ALA A 33 -18.38 0.33 16.12
C ALA A 33 -19.07 1.61 15.61
N ILE A 34 -19.73 2.36 16.51
CA ILE A 34 -20.33 3.66 16.17
C ILE A 34 -19.29 4.61 15.57
N ARG A 35 -18.11 4.71 16.18
CA ARG A 35 -17.03 5.57 15.66
C ARG A 35 -16.60 5.17 14.24
N GLU A 36 -16.47 3.87 13.98
CA GLU A 36 -16.11 3.37 12.66
C GLU A 36 -17.20 3.63 11.63
N THR A 37 -18.47 3.42 12.00
CA THR A 37 -19.62 3.72 11.14
C THR A 37 -19.67 5.22 10.79
N ILE A 38 -19.49 6.10 11.78
CA ILE A 38 -19.45 7.56 11.54
C ILE A 38 -18.29 7.92 10.60
N ALA A 39 -17.11 7.33 10.80
CA ALA A 39 -15.96 7.59 9.94
C ALA A 39 -16.20 7.14 8.49
N ILE A 40 -16.80 5.95 8.30
CA ILE A 40 -17.17 5.44 6.97
C ILE A 40 -18.20 6.35 6.33
N LEU A 41 -19.28 6.71 7.03
CA LEU A 41 -20.33 7.59 6.53
C LEU A 41 -19.80 8.97 6.15
N PHE A 42 -18.91 9.54 6.97
CA PHE A 42 -18.27 10.82 6.69
C PHE A 42 -17.48 10.77 5.38
N TRP A 43 -16.66 9.75 5.17
CA TRP A 43 -15.87 9.62 3.94
C TRP A 43 -16.70 9.25 2.72
N VAL A 44 -17.76 8.45 2.88
CA VAL A 44 -18.75 8.22 1.80
C VAL A 44 -19.40 9.53 1.40
N TYR A 45 -19.83 10.35 2.36
CA TYR A 45 -20.38 11.68 2.09
C TYR A 45 -19.38 12.59 1.37
N VAL A 46 -18.11 12.63 1.81
CA VAL A 46 -17.05 13.40 1.12
C VAL A 46 -16.88 12.94 -0.33
N LEU A 47 -16.87 11.62 -0.59
CA LEU A 47 -16.74 11.08 -1.95
C LEU A 47 -17.97 11.41 -2.82
N VAL A 48 -19.18 11.22 -2.31
CA VAL A 48 -20.42 11.53 -3.05
C VAL A 48 -20.47 13.02 -3.39
N LYS A 49 -20.10 13.88 -2.44
CA LYS A 49 -20.04 15.32 -2.66
C LYS A 49 -19.00 15.73 -3.69
N LEU A 50 -17.84 15.08 -3.69
CA LEU A 50 -16.75 15.44 -4.61
C LEU A 50 -17.03 14.97 -6.04
N PHE A 51 -17.71 13.84 -6.23
CA PHE A 51 -17.82 13.19 -7.53
C PHE A 51 -19.23 13.14 -8.14
N ALA A 52 -20.28 13.10 -7.33
CA ALA A 52 -21.63 12.80 -7.82
C ALA A 52 -22.57 14.00 -7.71
N PHE A 53 -22.70 14.59 -6.52
CA PHE A 53 -23.74 15.57 -6.24
C PHE A 53 -23.41 16.45 -5.05
N ASP A 54 -23.54 17.77 -5.22
CA ASP A 54 -23.43 18.75 -4.13
C ASP A 54 -24.67 18.72 -3.24
N ILE A 55 -24.79 17.66 -2.43
CA ILE A 55 -25.90 17.41 -1.49
C ILE A 55 -26.18 18.66 -0.65
N ASP A 56 -25.13 19.32 -0.15
CA ASP A 56 -25.26 20.50 0.70
C ASP A 56 -25.87 21.69 -0.01
N VAL A 57 -25.40 21.96 -1.23
CA VAL A 57 -25.88 23.10 -2.03
C VAL A 57 -27.34 22.87 -2.38
N PHE A 58 -27.69 21.64 -2.77
CA PHE A 58 -29.06 21.25 -3.05
C PHE A 58 -29.98 21.40 -1.82
N LEU A 59 -29.58 20.88 -0.66
CA LEU A 59 -30.37 20.98 0.57
C LEU A 59 -30.53 22.43 1.01
N MET A 60 -29.46 23.24 0.97
CA MET A 60 -29.54 24.66 1.35
C MET A 60 -30.39 25.47 0.38
N ASN A 61 -30.26 25.25 -0.93
CA ASN A 61 -31.11 25.93 -1.92
C ASN A 61 -32.60 25.59 -1.73
N LYS A 62 -32.91 24.37 -1.30
CA LYS A 62 -34.30 23.92 -1.11
C LYS A 62 -34.90 24.34 0.22
N LEU A 63 -34.13 24.29 1.31
CA LEU A 63 -34.63 24.53 2.66
C LEU A 63 -34.42 25.98 3.13
N LEU A 64 -33.27 26.58 2.81
CA LEU A 64 -32.80 27.85 3.38
C LEU A 64 -32.00 28.67 2.33
N PRO A 65 -32.63 29.11 1.24
CA PRO A 65 -31.92 29.73 0.10
C PRO A 65 -31.19 31.03 0.48
N GLU A 66 -31.70 31.79 1.45
CA GLU A 66 -31.04 33.02 1.94
C GLU A 66 -29.69 32.76 2.62
N PHE A 67 -29.44 31.52 3.04
CA PHE A 67 -28.27 31.12 3.83
C PHE A 67 -27.22 30.35 3.02
N VAL A 68 -27.33 30.29 1.70
CA VAL A 68 -26.39 29.56 0.83
C VAL A 68 -24.94 30.04 1.02
N TRP A 69 -24.74 31.32 1.34
CA TRP A 69 -23.42 31.88 1.64
C TRP A 69 -22.70 31.20 2.81
N LEU A 70 -23.43 30.61 3.77
CA LEU A 70 -22.84 29.86 4.89
C LEU A 70 -22.11 28.60 4.42
N LEU A 71 -22.45 28.04 3.25
CA LEU A 71 -21.74 26.87 2.71
C LEU A 71 -20.28 27.16 2.38
N ASN A 72 -19.94 28.42 2.08
CA ASN A 72 -18.54 28.82 1.88
C ASN A 72 -17.74 28.76 3.19
N LEU A 73 -18.43 28.87 4.34
CA LEU A 73 -17.84 28.79 5.67
C LEU A 73 -17.93 27.39 6.31
N LYS A 74 -18.42 26.36 5.59
CA LYS A 74 -18.67 25.02 6.13
C LYS A 74 -17.50 24.40 6.91
N PHE A 75 -16.27 24.62 6.45
CA PHE A 75 -15.07 24.10 7.13
C PHE A 75 -14.83 24.81 8.46
N PHE A 76 -14.95 26.14 8.50
CA PHE A 76 -14.83 26.93 9.72
C PHE A 76 -15.97 26.65 10.69
N ILE A 77 -17.19 26.47 10.18
CA ILE A 77 -18.35 26.06 10.98
C ILE A 77 -18.10 24.68 11.60
N LEU A 78 -17.62 23.70 10.83
CA LEU A 78 -17.29 22.37 11.34
C LEU A 78 -16.22 22.44 12.45
N ILE A 79 -15.12 23.16 12.21
CA ILE A 79 -14.06 23.36 13.21
C ILE A 79 -14.62 24.07 14.44
N GLY A 80 -15.42 25.13 14.26
CA GLY A 80 -16.03 25.89 15.33
C GLY A 80 -16.96 25.04 16.20
N ILE A 81 -17.76 24.17 15.58
CA ILE A 81 -18.62 23.21 16.29
C ILE A 81 -17.75 22.22 17.08
N ILE A 82 -16.73 21.62 16.46
CA ILE A 82 -15.84 20.67 17.14
C ILE A 82 -15.11 21.35 18.31
N ALA A 83 -14.59 22.56 18.11
CA ALA A 83 -13.91 23.33 19.13
C ALA A 83 -14.85 23.71 20.29
N SER A 84 -16.08 24.11 19.99
CA SER A 84 -17.10 24.44 20.99
C SER A 84 -17.49 23.22 21.82
N ILE A 85 -17.75 22.08 21.17
CA ILE A 85 -18.04 20.80 21.85
C ILE A 85 -16.86 20.39 22.73
N TRP A 86 -15.63 20.54 22.23
CA TRP A 86 -14.43 20.21 22.97
C TRP A 86 -14.22 21.12 24.18
N LEU A 87 -14.48 22.42 24.05
CA LEU A 87 -14.37 23.39 25.14
C LEU A 87 -15.39 23.13 26.26
N VAL A 88 -16.64 22.81 25.90
CA VAL A 88 -17.72 22.53 26.86
C VAL A 88 -17.48 21.23 27.61
N THR A 89 -17.12 20.16 26.89
CA THR A 89 -16.95 18.84 27.51
C THR A 89 -15.59 18.65 28.17
N LYS A 90 -14.57 19.43 27.77
CA LYS A 90 -13.15 19.26 28.14
C LYS A 90 -12.62 17.85 27.95
N ASN A 91 -13.29 17.05 27.12
CA ASN A 91 -13.04 15.64 27.00
C ASN A 91 -12.03 15.36 25.89
N LYS A 92 -10.83 14.88 26.25
CA LYS A 92 -9.77 14.48 25.31
C LYS A 92 -10.24 13.41 24.31
N HIS A 93 -11.27 12.63 24.65
CA HIS A 93 -11.85 11.63 23.77
C HIS A 93 -12.48 12.24 22.51
N ILE A 94 -13.06 13.44 22.58
CA ILE A 94 -13.70 14.07 21.40
C ILE A 94 -12.67 14.45 20.35
N LEU A 95 -11.55 15.07 20.76
CA LEU A 95 -10.46 15.37 19.86
C LEU A 95 -9.88 14.10 19.21
N SER A 96 -9.70 13.03 20.00
CA SER A 96 -9.25 11.73 19.49
C SER A 96 -10.24 11.13 18.48
N TRP A 97 -11.56 11.27 18.71
CA TRP A 97 -12.60 10.84 17.78
C TRP A 97 -12.57 11.63 16.47
N SER A 98 -12.47 12.96 16.54
CA SER A 98 -12.38 13.81 15.35
C SER A 98 -11.13 13.48 14.53
N LEU A 99 -9.97 13.32 15.18
CA LEU A 99 -8.73 12.90 14.52
C LEU A 99 -8.87 11.51 13.89
N HIS A 100 -9.54 10.57 14.56
CA HIS A 100 -9.78 9.24 14.02
C HIS A 100 -10.64 9.27 12.75
N VAL A 101 -11.72 10.07 12.73
CA VAL A 101 -12.57 10.24 11.54
C VAL A 101 -11.80 10.91 10.40
N PHE A 102 -11.06 11.98 10.70
CA PHE A 102 -10.28 12.70 9.70
C PHE A 102 -9.16 11.84 9.09
N PHE A 103 -8.40 11.11 9.90
CA PHE A 103 -7.33 10.23 9.44
C PHE A 103 -7.79 8.80 9.12
N TYR A 104 -9.10 8.54 9.05
CA TYR A 104 -9.64 7.19 8.88
C TYR A 104 -9.06 6.43 7.67
N PRO A 105 -8.95 7.01 6.46
CA PRO A 105 -8.36 6.32 5.31
C PRO A 105 -6.91 5.93 5.56
N ALA A 106 -6.11 6.83 6.15
CA ALA A 106 -4.72 6.56 6.49
C ALA A 106 -4.59 5.46 7.56
N ILE A 107 -5.46 5.46 8.58
CA ILE A 107 -5.52 4.42 9.62
C ILE A 107 -5.87 3.07 9.00
N VAL A 108 -6.84 3.02 8.09
CA VAL A 108 -7.21 1.78 7.39
C VAL A 108 -6.01 1.25 6.61
N LEU A 109 -5.38 2.11 5.81
CA LEU A 109 -4.27 1.74 4.92
C LEU A 109 -3.00 1.32 5.67
N LEU A 110 -2.59 2.10 6.68
CA LEU A 110 -1.31 1.93 7.38
C LEU A 110 -1.40 1.00 8.60
N TRP A 111 -2.60 0.77 9.15
CA TRP A 111 -2.75 -0.03 10.37
C TRP A 111 -3.71 -1.20 10.21
N LYS A 112 -4.98 -0.95 9.82
CA LYS A 112 -5.97 -2.03 9.78
C LYS A 112 -5.63 -3.10 8.74
N ILE A 113 -5.17 -2.72 7.55
CA ILE A 113 -4.80 -3.67 6.49
C ILE A 113 -3.60 -4.53 6.93
N PRO A 114 -2.45 -3.96 7.37
CA PRO A 114 -1.33 -4.76 7.89
C PRO A 114 -1.76 -5.67 9.04
N PHE A 115 -2.50 -5.14 10.01
CA PHE A 115 -2.96 -5.91 11.17
C PHE A 115 -3.88 -7.06 10.74
N PHE A 116 -4.78 -6.83 9.79
CA PHE A 116 -5.64 -7.87 9.24
C PHE A 116 -4.81 -8.99 8.59
N ILE A 117 -3.80 -8.64 7.79
CA ILE A 117 -2.91 -9.60 7.15
C ILE A 117 -2.18 -10.45 8.21
N PHE A 118 -1.64 -9.81 9.25
CA PHE A 118 -1.00 -10.53 10.36
C PHE A 118 -1.98 -11.44 11.10
N LYS A 119 -3.22 -10.98 11.33
CA LYS A 119 -4.27 -11.77 11.98
C LYS A 119 -4.65 -13.01 11.16
N GLN A 120 -4.65 -12.92 9.82
CA GLN A 120 -4.93 -14.05 8.94
C GLN A 120 -3.82 -15.10 8.91
N LYS A 121 -2.63 -14.81 9.45
CA LYS A 121 -1.45 -15.70 9.44
C LYS A 121 -1.06 -16.20 8.04
N SER A 122 -1.49 -15.48 6.99
CA SER A 122 -1.20 -15.82 5.60
C SER A 122 0.01 -15.04 5.12
N TRP A 123 1.16 -15.72 5.05
CA TRP A 123 2.38 -15.15 4.50
C TRP A 123 2.23 -14.72 3.05
N ILE A 124 1.41 -15.45 2.28
CA ILE A 124 1.10 -15.12 0.89
C ILE A 124 0.49 -13.71 0.79
N LEU A 125 -0.48 -13.38 1.66
CA LEU A 125 -1.06 -12.03 1.71
C LEU A 125 -0.05 -10.98 2.18
N ALA A 126 0.85 -11.33 3.10
CA ALA A 126 1.91 -10.42 3.54
C ALA A 126 2.86 -10.07 2.39
N PHE A 127 3.30 -11.05 1.59
CA PHE A 127 4.11 -10.80 0.41
C PHE A 127 3.36 -9.99 -0.66
N ALA A 128 2.07 -10.28 -0.90
CA ALA A 128 1.24 -9.48 -1.80
C ALA A 128 1.20 -8.00 -1.38
N PHE A 129 1.04 -7.75 -0.08
CA PHE A 129 1.00 -6.41 0.49
C PHE A 129 2.36 -5.70 0.43
N ILE A 130 3.45 -6.38 0.79
CA ILE A 130 4.81 -5.85 0.66
C ILE A 130 5.12 -5.51 -0.80
N ASN A 131 4.77 -6.38 -1.74
CA ASN A 131 4.92 -6.14 -3.18
C ASN A 131 4.12 -4.90 -3.63
N SER A 132 2.91 -4.73 -3.11
CA SER A 132 2.07 -3.56 -3.40
C SER A 132 2.70 -2.27 -2.88
N ILE A 133 3.26 -2.28 -1.66
CA ILE A 133 3.99 -1.14 -1.09
C ILE A 133 5.24 -0.81 -1.92
N ILE A 134 6.06 -1.81 -2.23
CA ILE A 134 7.28 -1.61 -3.05
C ILE A 134 6.90 -1.03 -4.42
N SER A 135 5.85 -1.57 -5.04
CA SER A 135 5.35 -1.07 -6.32
C SER A 135 4.92 0.39 -6.22
N PHE A 136 4.17 0.75 -5.16
CA PHE A 136 3.71 2.12 -4.93
C PHE A 136 4.88 3.11 -4.83
N PHE A 137 5.88 2.83 -3.99
CA PHE A 137 7.04 3.72 -3.85
C PHE A 137 7.88 3.78 -5.12
N LYS A 138 7.98 2.69 -5.86
CA LYS A 138 8.71 2.69 -7.13
C LYS A 138 8.03 3.55 -8.19
N SER A 139 6.70 3.56 -8.23
CA SER A 139 5.95 4.36 -9.21
C SER A 139 5.61 5.77 -8.72
N ILE A 140 5.96 6.14 -7.48
CA ILE A 140 5.48 7.37 -6.84
C ILE A 140 5.74 8.63 -7.66
N LYS A 141 6.93 8.76 -8.27
CA LYS A 141 7.29 9.93 -9.11
C LYS A 141 6.39 10.00 -10.34
N TYR A 142 6.25 8.90 -11.06
CA TYR A 142 5.42 8.84 -12.25
C TYR A 142 3.94 9.07 -11.90
N SER A 143 3.42 8.35 -10.91
CA SER A 143 2.04 8.45 -10.45
C SER A 143 1.72 9.87 -9.95
N PHE A 144 2.64 10.53 -9.25
CA PHE A 144 2.44 11.90 -8.80
C PHE A 144 2.35 12.88 -9.97
N ILE A 145 3.28 12.81 -10.93
CA ILE A 145 3.29 13.70 -12.09
C ILE A 145 2.02 13.51 -12.93
N THR A 146 1.67 12.27 -13.29
CA THR A 146 0.46 12.00 -14.09
C THR A 146 -0.81 12.41 -13.37
N SER A 147 -0.92 12.11 -12.07
CA SER A 147 -2.08 12.52 -11.26
C SER A 147 -2.18 14.03 -11.13
N ALA A 148 -1.07 14.76 -10.98
CA ALA A 148 -1.07 16.20 -10.89
C ALA A 148 -1.58 16.86 -12.18
N PHE A 149 -1.07 16.43 -13.35
CA PHE A 149 -1.56 16.92 -14.64
C PHE A 149 -3.03 16.54 -14.87
N PHE A 150 -3.41 15.30 -14.53
CA PHE A 150 -4.79 14.85 -14.64
C PHE A 150 -5.74 15.71 -13.80
N LEU A 151 -5.45 15.87 -12.51
CA LEU A 151 -6.28 16.64 -11.58
C LEU A 151 -6.32 18.14 -11.93
N ALA A 152 -5.20 18.72 -12.38
CA ALA A 152 -5.17 20.10 -12.84
C ALA A 152 -6.07 20.30 -14.06
N SER A 153 -6.02 19.39 -15.04
CA SER A 153 -6.89 19.47 -16.23
C SER A 153 -8.36 19.25 -15.90
N VAL A 154 -8.68 18.30 -15.01
CA VAL A 154 -10.04 18.12 -14.49
C VAL A 154 -10.51 19.43 -13.83
N ALA A 155 -9.72 20.00 -12.93
CA ALA A 155 -10.07 21.26 -12.26
C ALA A 155 -10.28 22.41 -13.26
N ILE A 156 -9.46 22.51 -14.30
CA ILE A 156 -9.62 23.52 -15.36
C ILE A 156 -10.96 23.32 -16.10
N ILE A 157 -11.28 22.10 -16.51
CA ILE A 157 -12.51 21.79 -17.24
C ILE A 157 -13.75 22.11 -16.41
N PHE A 158 -13.74 21.79 -15.12
CA PHE A 158 -14.88 22.10 -14.25
C PHE A 158 -15.00 23.59 -13.93
N SER A 159 -13.89 24.30 -13.73
CA SER A 159 -13.91 25.66 -13.14
C SER A 159 -13.94 26.81 -14.17
N PHE A 160 -13.47 26.59 -15.40
CA PHE A 160 -13.31 27.67 -16.38
C PHE A 160 -14.22 27.49 -17.60
N SER A 161 -14.52 28.58 -18.31
CA SER A 161 -15.30 28.58 -19.57
C SER A 161 -14.48 29.10 -20.76
N ASN A 162 -13.17 29.32 -20.59
CA ASN A 162 -12.30 29.80 -21.67
C ASN A 162 -12.00 28.65 -22.64
N GLU A 163 -12.43 28.77 -23.88
CA GLU A 163 -12.30 27.75 -24.93
C GLU A 163 -10.85 27.23 -25.09
N LYS A 164 -9.87 28.12 -25.18
CA LYS A 164 -8.46 27.73 -25.40
C LYS A 164 -7.92 26.89 -24.23
N LEU A 165 -8.28 27.26 -22.99
CA LEU A 165 -7.91 26.50 -21.80
C LEU A 165 -8.60 25.13 -21.77
N LEU A 166 -9.86 25.05 -22.18
CA LEU A 166 -10.61 23.79 -22.23
C LEU A 166 -10.00 22.82 -23.27
N TRP A 167 -9.63 23.30 -24.45
CA TRP A 167 -8.93 22.50 -25.46
C TRP A 167 -7.62 21.93 -24.93
N PHE A 168 -6.81 22.79 -24.30
CA PHE A 168 -5.54 22.39 -23.72
C PHE A 168 -5.70 21.35 -22.61
N ALA A 169 -6.64 21.57 -21.68
CA ALA A 169 -6.93 20.63 -20.60
C ALA A 169 -7.44 19.27 -21.13
N THR A 170 -8.33 19.30 -22.13
CA THR A 170 -8.85 18.09 -22.79
C THR A 170 -7.73 17.29 -23.45
N ALA A 171 -6.83 17.95 -24.18
CA ALA A 171 -5.68 17.32 -24.80
C ALA A 171 -4.71 16.71 -23.76
N ILE A 172 -4.48 17.39 -22.63
CA ILE A 172 -3.67 16.85 -21.53
C ILE A 172 -4.29 15.58 -20.95
N ILE A 173 -5.60 15.54 -20.69
CA ILE A 173 -6.25 14.32 -20.15
C ILE A 173 -6.08 13.16 -21.11
N LEU A 174 -6.31 13.39 -22.41
CA LEU A 174 -6.12 12.37 -23.43
C LEU A 174 -4.65 11.89 -23.48
N GLY A 175 -3.70 12.83 -23.42
CA GLY A 175 -2.27 12.52 -23.39
C GLY A 175 -1.86 11.71 -22.16
N VAL A 176 -2.35 12.07 -20.97
CA VAL A 176 -2.12 11.32 -19.72
C VAL A 176 -2.71 9.92 -19.82
N LEU A 177 -3.92 9.77 -20.36
CA LEU A 177 -4.55 8.47 -20.55
C LEU A 177 -3.73 7.60 -21.52
N LEU A 178 -3.32 8.14 -22.67
CA LEU A 178 -2.49 7.45 -23.64
C LEU A 178 -1.16 6.99 -23.05
N ILE A 179 -0.45 7.89 -22.33
CA ILE A 179 0.80 7.57 -21.65
C ILE A 179 0.58 6.47 -20.61
N THR A 180 -0.54 6.51 -19.87
CA THR A 180 -0.89 5.48 -18.88
C THR A 180 -1.08 4.13 -19.56
N TYR A 181 -1.80 4.07 -20.67
CA TYR A 181 -2.01 2.83 -21.42
C TYR A 181 -0.73 2.27 -22.02
N ILE A 182 0.08 3.10 -22.68
CA ILE A 182 1.37 2.69 -23.23
C ILE A 182 2.28 2.18 -22.10
N HIS A 183 2.35 2.90 -21.00
CA HIS A 183 3.14 2.49 -19.85
C HIS A 183 2.66 1.15 -19.28
N ARG A 184 1.34 0.97 -19.14
CA ARG A 184 0.76 -0.29 -18.64
C ARG A 184 1.01 -1.45 -19.60
N PHE A 185 0.84 -1.24 -20.89
CA PHE A 185 1.16 -2.24 -21.91
C PHE A 185 2.64 -2.66 -21.85
N ILE A 186 3.58 -1.70 -21.77
CA ILE A 186 5.01 -1.99 -21.61
C ILE A 186 5.28 -2.79 -20.32
N LEU A 187 4.60 -2.44 -19.21
CA LEU A 187 4.75 -3.16 -17.95
C LEU A 187 4.27 -4.62 -18.00
N VAL A 188 3.35 -4.99 -18.91
CA VAL A 188 2.94 -6.39 -19.11
C VAL A 188 4.10 -7.25 -19.59
N PHE A 189 4.96 -6.69 -20.45
CA PHE A 189 6.10 -7.41 -21.04
C PHE A 189 7.41 -7.22 -20.27
N LYS A 190 7.47 -6.21 -19.39
CA LYS A 190 8.70 -5.90 -18.64
C LYS A 190 8.80 -6.81 -17.42
N PRO A 191 9.99 -7.37 -17.14
CA PRO A 191 10.25 -8.09 -15.90
C PRO A 191 9.77 -7.31 -14.68
N SER A 192 9.15 -8.00 -13.72
CA SER A 192 8.75 -7.35 -12.48
C SER A 192 9.99 -7.00 -11.67
N SER A 193 10.41 -5.77 -11.85
CA SER A 193 11.55 -5.19 -11.15
C SER A 193 11.39 -5.13 -9.62
N ILE A 194 10.20 -5.47 -9.09
CA ILE A 194 9.91 -5.64 -7.67
C ILE A 194 10.70 -6.84 -7.10
N PHE A 195 10.89 -7.90 -7.88
CA PHE A 195 11.59 -9.07 -7.39
C PHE A 195 13.09 -8.81 -7.18
N GLN A 196 13.72 -8.02 -8.07
CA GLN A 196 15.11 -7.58 -7.87
C GLN A 196 15.31 -6.72 -6.61
N VAL A 197 14.27 -6.03 -6.14
CA VAL A 197 14.33 -5.27 -4.89
C VAL A 197 14.53 -6.21 -3.70
N HIS A 198 13.96 -7.41 -3.71
CA HIS A 198 14.16 -8.38 -2.64
C HIS A 198 15.63 -8.80 -2.54
N ILE A 199 16.25 -9.18 -3.66
CA ILE A 199 17.68 -9.52 -3.69
C ILE A 199 18.53 -8.35 -3.19
N LYS A 200 18.23 -7.12 -3.62
CA LYS A 200 18.95 -5.91 -3.18
C LYS A 200 18.80 -5.65 -1.69
N ILE A 201 17.62 -5.88 -1.11
CA ILE A 201 17.39 -5.77 0.33
C ILE A 201 18.23 -6.80 1.08
N PHE A 202 18.13 -8.09 0.72
CA PHE A 202 18.87 -9.14 1.43
C PHE A 202 20.39 -9.01 1.27
N SER A 203 20.88 -8.73 0.06
CA SER A 203 22.30 -8.48 -0.18
C SER A 203 22.78 -7.19 0.50
N GLY A 204 21.94 -6.14 0.56
CA GLY A 204 22.23 -4.90 1.28
C GLY A 204 22.35 -5.13 2.78
N ILE A 205 21.40 -5.84 3.38
CA ILE A 205 21.42 -6.23 4.80
C ILE A 205 22.68 -7.05 5.08
N ARG A 206 23.02 -8.03 4.24
CA ARG A 206 24.25 -8.81 4.42
C ARG A 206 25.49 -7.93 4.31
N LYS A 207 25.65 -7.10 3.27
CA LYS A 207 26.85 -6.27 3.09
C LYS A 207 27.11 -5.33 4.27
N HIS A 208 26.06 -4.71 4.81
CA HIS A 208 26.18 -3.85 6.00
C HIS A 208 26.23 -4.66 7.31
N GLY A 209 25.62 -5.84 7.32
CA GLY A 209 25.55 -6.73 8.48
C GLY A 209 26.81 -7.55 8.70
N VAL A 210 27.58 -7.90 7.67
CA VAL A 210 28.78 -8.75 7.79
C VAL A 210 29.79 -8.16 8.78
N SER A 211 30.00 -6.85 8.79
CA SER A 211 30.86 -6.22 9.81
C SER A 211 30.27 -6.31 11.23
N SER A 212 28.95 -6.34 11.35
CA SER A 212 28.25 -6.50 12.64
C SER A 212 28.17 -7.99 13.06
N PHE A 213 28.24 -8.91 12.11
CA PHE A 213 28.19 -10.36 12.32
C PHE A 213 29.57 -10.99 12.49
N ALA A 214 30.64 -10.30 12.06
CA ALA A 214 32.00 -10.75 12.24
C ALA A 214 32.40 -10.75 13.72
N LEU A 215 33.30 -11.66 14.06
CA LEU A 215 33.91 -11.67 15.38
C LEU A 215 35.06 -10.67 15.41
N ASP A 216 35.28 -10.03 16.55
CA ASP A 216 36.50 -9.25 16.74
C ASP A 216 37.71 -10.19 16.67
N GLU A 217 38.86 -9.68 16.23
CA GLU A 217 40.09 -10.48 16.15
C GLU A 217 40.48 -11.12 17.50
N SER A 218 40.10 -10.48 18.62
CA SER A 218 40.32 -10.99 19.97
C SER A 218 39.51 -12.24 20.32
N ILE A 219 38.42 -12.53 19.60
CA ILE A 219 37.52 -13.67 19.86
C ILE A 219 37.79 -14.82 18.88
N LYS A 220 38.11 -14.49 17.63
CA LYS A 220 38.12 -15.42 16.48
C LYS A 220 39.02 -16.65 16.63
N ASN A 221 40.10 -16.54 17.41
CA ASN A 221 41.10 -17.60 17.59
C ASN A 221 41.04 -18.29 18.97
N LEU A 222 40.11 -17.88 19.83
CA LEU A 222 39.98 -18.46 21.17
C LEU A 222 38.96 -19.61 21.15
N PRO A 223 39.24 -20.74 21.83
CA PRO A 223 38.22 -21.76 22.03
C PRO A 223 37.06 -21.17 22.84
N VAL A 224 35.81 -21.55 22.50
CA VAL A 224 34.59 -21.03 23.14
C VAL A 224 34.65 -21.15 24.67
N ALA A 225 35.26 -22.22 25.20
CA ALA A 225 35.42 -22.44 26.63
C ALA A 225 36.34 -21.45 27.36
N SER A 226 37.21 -20.72 26.64
CA SER A 226 38.14 -19.74 27.22
C SER A 226 37.69 -18.29 27.04
N LEU A 227 36.51 -18.05 26.49
CA LEU A 227 35.99 -16.69 26.30
C LEU A 227 35.55 -16.11 27.64
N ASP A 228 35.83 -14.83 27.85
CA ASP A 228 35.25 -14.11 28.97
C ASP A 228 33.73 -13.94 28.79
N GLN A 229 33.02 -13.55 29.84
CA GLN A 229 31.56 -13.43 29.80
C GLN A 229 31.05 -12.44 28.72
N LYS A 230 31.76 -11.33 28.49
CA LYS A 230 31.38 -10.31 27.50
C LYS A 230 31.66 -10.80 26.08
N GLN A 231 32.79 -11.46 25.87
CA GLN A 231 33.18 -12.10 24.61
C GLN A 231 32.20 -13.21 24.26
N MET A 232 31.80 -14.04 25.23
CA MET A 232 30.79 -15.08 25.07
C MET A 232 29.44 -14.50 24.68
N GLU A 233 28.99 -13.42 25.33
CA GLU A 233 27.72 -12.75 25.00
C GLU A 233 27.74 -12.16 23.59
N LYS A 234 28.84 -11.50 23.21
CA LYS A 234 29.03 -10.96 21.86
C LYS A 234 29.09 -12.06 20.81
N TRP A 235 29.86 -13.13 21.07
CA TRP A 235 29.95 -14.30 20.20
C TRP A 235 28.57 -14.93 19.97
N THR A 236 27.83 -15.17 21.07
CA THR A 236 26.47 -15.74 21.04
C THR A 236 25.52 -14.85 20.25
N THR A 237 25.55 -13.54 20.48
CA THR A 237 24.68 -12.58 19.79
C THR A 237 24.97 -12.53 18.29
N ASN A 238 26.26 -12.46 17.91
CA ASN A 238 26.65 -12.38 16.50
C ASN A 238 26.36 -13.68 15.76
N LEU A 239 26.60 -14.85 16.38
CA LEU A 239 26.22 -16.14 15.82
C LEU A 239 24.71 -16.26 15.67
N GLN A 240 23.95 -15.87 16.70
CA GLN A 240 22.48 -15.88 16.69
C GLN A 240 21.92 -15.03 15.54
N MET A 241 22.47 -13.82 15.33
CA MET A 241 22.04 -12.96 14.23
C MET A 241 22.41 -13.53 12.86
N SER A 242 23.58 -14.17 12.73
CA SER A 242 24.03 -14.82 11.50
C SER A 242 23.11 -16.01 11.13
N VAL A 243 22.84 -16.89 12.10
CA VAL A 243 21.92 -18.03 11.94
C VAL A 243 20.51 -17.55 11.63
N LEU A 244 20.02 -16.52 12.34
CA LEU A 244 18.72 -15.92 12.09
C LEU A 244 18.62 -15.38 10.66
N PHE A 245 19.63 -14.65 10.18
CA PHE A 245 19.65 -14.13 8.81
C PHE A 245 19.59 -15.27 7.78
N ASN A 246 20.39 -16.33 7.95
CA ASN A 246 20.34 -17.52 7.08
C ASN A 246 18.91 -18.10 7.03
N ARG A 247 18.30 -18.37 8.20
CA ARG A 247 16.96 -18.96 8.27
C ARG A 247 15.89 -18.01 7.69
N VAL A 248 15.99 -16.70 7.91
CA VAL A 248 15.06 -15.72 7.32
C VAL A 248 15.17 -15.69 5.80
N CYS A 249 16.37 -15.80 5.22
CA CYS A 249 16.55 -15.90 3.76
C CYS A 249 15.84 -17.14 3.19
N LEU A 250 16.10 -18.32 3.77
CA LEU A 250 15.46 -19.57 3.32
C LEU A 250 13.94 -19.55 3.51
N PHE A 251 13.47 -19.00 4.63
CA PHE A 251 12.05 -18.80 4.88
C PHE A 251 11.41 -17.87 3.84
N ALA A 252 12.02 -16.72 3.59
CA ALA A 252 11.52 -15.76 2.60
C ALA A 252 11.50 -16.38 1.20
N ALA A 253 12.54 -17.12 0.81
CA ALA A 253 12.61 -17.84 -0.45
C ALA A 253 11.46 -18.86 -0.59
N ARG A 254 11.21 -19.68 0.45
CA ARG A 254 10.09 -20.62 0.47
C ARG A 254 8.75 -19.91 0.36
N LYS A 255 8.51 -18.85 1.14
CA LYS A 255 7.25 -18.10 1.11
C LYS A 255 7.03 -17.32 -0.18
N LEU A 256 8.10 -16.89 -0.84
CA LEU A 256 8.02 -16.30 -2.17
C LEU A 256 7.64 -17.36 -3.24
N ARG A 257 8.13 -18.60 -3.09
CA ARG A 257 7.69 -19.75 -3.89
C ARG A 257 6.22 -20.10 -3.64
N ASP A 258 5.77 -20.10 -2.38
CA ASP A 258 4.35 -20.28 -2.04
C ASP A 258 3.49 -19.17 -2.67
N TYR A 259 3.96 -17.92 -2.63
CA TYR A 259 3.29 -16.77 -3.25
C TYR A 259 3.18 -16.93 -4.78
N GLN A 260 4.24 -17.38 -5.45
CA GLN A 260 4.23 -17.69 -6.88
C GLN A 260 3.12 -18.67 -7.24
N ASN A 261 3.00 -19.75 -6.46
CA ASN A 261 2.05 -20.83 -6.71
C ASN A 261 0.61 -20.45 -6.35
N SER A 262 0.40 -19.42 -5.52
CA SER A 262 -0.92 -19.00 -5.06
C SER A 262 -1.83 -18.36 -6.11
N GLY A 263 -1.26 -17.89 -7.23
CA GLY A 263 -2.02 -17.17 -8.26
C GLY A 263 -2.51 -15.78 -7.85
N LEU A 264 -2.17 -15.25 -6.67
CA LEU A 264 -2.63 -13.92 -6.23
C LEU A 264 -2.22 -12.77 -7.17
N ASN A 265 -1.16 -12.95 -7.97
CA ASN A 265 -0.78 -12.01 -9.01
C ASN A 265 -1.92 -11.76 -10.02
N ILE A 266 -2.74 -12.78 -10.31
CA ILE A 266 -3.91 -12.68 -11.20
C ILE A 266 -4.92 -11.69 -10.62
N VAL A 267 -5.19 -11.76 -9.32
CA VAL A 267 -6.13 -10.84 -8.64
C VAL A 267 -5.66 -9.39 -8.79
N SER A 268 -4.35 -9.15 -8.62
CA SER A 268 -3.77 -7.81 -8.83
C SER A 268 -3.91 -7.32 -10.27
N TYR A 269 -3.76 -8.21 -11.26
CA TYR A 269 -3.95 -7.88 -12.67
C TYR A 269 -5.42 -7.57 -13.01
N VAL A 270 -6.37 -8.37 -12.51
CA VAL A 270 -7.81 -8.10 -12.68
C VAL A 270 -8.17 -6.75 -12.06
N LEU A 271 -7.69 -6.47 -10.85
CA LEU A 271 -7.92 -5.18 -10.19
C LEU A 271 -7.32 -4.02 -10.99
N THR A 272 -6.12 -4.20 -11.55
CA THR A 272 -5.47 -3.18 -12.39
C THR A 272 -6.30 -2.88 -13.64
N ILE A 273 -6.87 -3.89 -14.29
CA ILE A 273 -7.72 -3.72 -15.48
C ILE A 273 -9.03 -3.02 -15.11
N LEU A 274 -9.66 -3.41 -13.99
CA LEU A 274 -10.85 -2.73 -13.50
C LEU A 274 -10.58 -1.25 -13.20
N MET A 275 -9.43 -0.93 -12.60
CA MET A 275 -9.03 0.46 -12.37
C MET A 275 -8.78 1.23 -13.67
N LEU A 276 -8.20 0.59 -14.69
CA LEU A 276 -8.05 1.21 -16.01
C LEU A 276 -9.40 1.46 -16.69
N ILE A 277 -10.35 0.53 -16.59
CA ILE A 277 -11.72 0.72 -17.10
C ILE A 277 -12.35 1.96 -16.46
N VAL A 278 -12.32 2.06 -15.13
CA VAL A 278 -12.88 3.20 -14.39
C VAL A 278 -12.16 4.51 -14.78
N LEU A 279 -10.83 4.49 -14.88
CA LEU A 279 -10.05 5.65 -15.29
C LEU A 279 -10.43 6.11 -16.70
N THR A 280 -10.62 5.18 -17.64
CA THR A 280 -10.99 5.49 -19.04
C THR A 280 -12.37 6.10 -19.12
N ILE A 281 -13.38 5.48 -18.48
CA ILE A 281 -14.75 6.00 -18.43
C ILE A 281 -14.74 7.41 -17.86
N PHE A 282 -14.08 7.61 -16.73
CA PHE A 282 -14.03 8.92 -16.09
C PHE A 282 -13.25 9.95 -16.94
N SER A 283 -12.14 9.55 -17.56
CA SER A 283 -11.35 10.45 -18.42
C SER A 283 -12.14 10.90 -19.64
N PHE A 284 -12.83 9.98 -20.32
CA PHE A 284 -13.65 10.33 -21.47
C PHE A 284 -14.92 11.09 -21.08
N ALA A 285 -15.49 10.82 -19.90
CA ALA A 285 -16.58 11.65 -19.38
C ALA A 285 -16.13 13.11 -19.24
N VAL A 286 -14.94 13.35 -18.67
CA VAL A 286 -14.38 14.70 -18.51
C VAL A 286 -13.99 15.31 -19.86
N ILE A 287 -13.40 14.55 -20.78
CA ILE A 287 -13.09 15.00 -22.15
C ILE A 287 -14.36 15.44 -22.88
N ASN A 288 -15.39 14.60 -22.90
CA ASN A 288 -16.64 14.88 -23.60
C ASN A 288 -17.38 16.06 -22.96
N TYR A 289 -17.36 16.18 -21.62
CA TYR A 289 -17.89 17.35 -20.93
C TYR A 289 -17.10 18.63 -21.26
N GLY A 290 -15.77 18.54 -21.37
CA GLY A 290 -14.92 19.64 -21.82
C GLY A 290 -15.24 20.10 -23.25
N LEU A 291 -15.42 19.14 -24.16
CA LEU A 291 -15.87 19.41 -25.54
C LEU A 291 -17.25 20.07 -25.57
N PHE A 292 -18.21 19.59 -24.76
CA PHE A 292 -19.52 20.21 -24.65
C PHE A 292 -19.46 21.66 -24.14
N LYS A 293 -18.57 21.96 -23.18
CA LYS A 293 -18.35 23.33 -22.70
C LYS A 293 -17.68 24.24 -23.73
N ILE A 294 -16.90 23.68 -24.66
CA ILE A 294 -16.29 24.41 -25.78
C ILE A 294 -17.38 24.79 -26.79
N ASP A 295 -18.15 23.81 -27.25
CA ASP A 295 -19.26 24.03 -28.17
C ASP A 295 -20.35 22.96 -27.94
N ALA A 296 -21.53 23.42 -27.51
CA ALA A 296 -22.66 22.56 -27.24
C ALA A 296 -23.18 21.84 -28.52
N ASN A 297 -22.93 22.39 -29.71
CA ASN A 297 -23.35 21.79 -30.98
C ASN A 297 -22.54 20.54 -31.36
N LEU A 298 -21.45 20.25 -30.65
CA LEU A 298 -20.70 19.01 -30.82
C LEU A 298 -21.53 17.77 -30.41
N PHE A 299 -22.60 17.96 -29.65
CA PHE A 299 -23.48 16.88 -29.20
C PHE A 299 -24.94 17.20 -29.48
N GLY A 300 -25.70 16.19 -29.91
CA GLY A 300 -27.16 16.22 -29.92
C GLY A 300 -27.69 15.65 -28.61
N TYR A 301 -28.62 16.36 -27.97
CA TYR A 301 -29.22 15.95 -26.69
C TYR A 301 -30.69 16.38 -26.62
N SER A 302 -31.50 15.60 -25.90
CA SER A 302 -32.93 15.90 -25.70
C SER A 302 -33.19 16.77 -24.47
N VAL A 303 -32.34 16.68 -23.45
CA VAL A 303 -32.38 17.45 -22.20
C VAL A 303 -30.96 17.94 -21.91
N ALA A 304 -30.84 19.14 -21.31
CA ALA A 304 -29.55 19.72 -20.95
C ALA A 304 -28.69 18.71 -20.16
N PRO A 305 -27.53 18.26 -20.70
CA PRO A 305 -26.77 17.19 -20.10
C PRO A 305 -26.04 17.67 -18.85
N THR A 306 -26.00 16.81 -17.84
CA THR A 306 -25.16 17.01 -16.65
C THR A 306 -23.84 16.25 -16.83
N PHE A 307 -22.84 16.50 -15.98
CA PHE A 307 -21.60 15.70 -16.01
C PHE A 307 -21.87 14.19 -15.90
N PHE A 308 -22.86 13.80 -15.09
CA PHE A 308 -23.23 12.39 -14.96
C PHE A 308 -23.77 11.79 -16.27
N THR A 309 -24.46 12.59 -17.10
CA THR A 309 -24.89 12.18 -18.44
C THR A 309 -23.68 11.80 -19.31
N PHE A 310 -22.58 12.56 -19.23
CA PHE A 310 -21.33 12.24 -19.92
C PHE A 310 -20.61 11.01 -19.33
N PHE A 311 -20.67 10.80 -18.02
CA PHE A 311 -20.17 9.59 -17.38
C PHE A 311 -20.92 8.34 -17.86
N TYR A 312 -22.25 8.41 -17.87
CA TYR A 312 -23.12 7.35 -18.38
C TYR A 312 -22.91 7.11 -19.88
N TYR A 313 -22.75 8.17 -20.68
CA TYR A 313 -22.39 8.10 -22.09
C TYR A 313 -21.07 7.34 -22.31
N SER A 314 -19.99 7.75 -21.63
CA SER A 314 -18.67 7.11 -21.77
C SER A 314 -18.68 5.66 -21.28
N PHE A 315 -19.40 5.35 -20.20
CA PHE A 315 -19.61 3.96 -19.76
C PHE A 315 -20.23 3.09 -20.86
N ASN A 316 -21.30 3.58 -21.49
CA ASN A 316 -21.97 2.84 -22.57
C ASN A 316 -21.10 2.76 -23.83
N ASN A 317 -20.43 3.85 -24.20
CA ASN A 317 -19.57 3.90 -25.38
C ASN A 317 -18.39 2.90 -25.25
N LEU A 318 -17.79 2.77 -24.06
CA LEU A 318 -16.78 1.75 -23.78
C LEU A 318 -17.30 0.31 -23.99
N LEU A 319 -18.59 0.09 -23.72
CA LEU A 319 -19.28 -1.19 -23.94
C LEU A 319 -19.85 -1.33 -25.36
N PHE A 320 -19.51 -0.42 -26.28
CA PHE A 320 -20.02 -0.34 -27.65
C PHE A 320 -21.56 -0.19 -27.72
N ASN A 321 -22.16 0.38 -26.68
CA ASN A 321 -23.59 0.69 -26.61
C ASN A 321 -23.83 2.19 -26.83
N SER A 322 -24.93 2.54 -27.50
CA SER A 322 -25.39 3.92 -27.64
C SER A 322 -26.54 4.25 -26.69
N ILE A 323 -26.65 5.52 -26.32
CA ILE A 323 -27.73 6.04 -25.47
C ILE A 323 -28.47 7.15 -26.21
N ARG A 324 -29.73 7.41 -25.85
CA ARG A 324 -30.58 8.39 -26.58
C ARG A 324 -30.43 9.81 -26.04
N GLU A 325 -29.94 9.94 -24.82
CA GLU A 325 -29.85 11.18 -24.06
C GLU A 325 -28.81 12.12 -24.64
N ILE A 326 -27.71 11.58 -25.16
CA ILE A 326 -26.63 12.34 -25.79
C ILE A 326 -25.95 11.51 -26.88
N ALA A 327 -25.69 12.13 -28.02
CA ALA A 327 -25.00 11.52 -29.15
C ALA A 327 -24.01 12.52 -29.80
N PRO A 328 -22.83 12.07 -30.26
CA PRO A 328 -21.88 12.94 -30.94
C PRO A 328 -22.36 13.28 -32.35
N THR A 329 -22.48 14.56 -32.68
CA THR A 329 -23.00 15.05 -33.97
C THR A 329 -21.90 15.51 -34.91
N MET A 330 -20.82 16.07 -34.37
CA MET A 330 -19.74 16.69 -35.15
C MET A 330 -18.51 15.78 -35.23
N PRO A 331 -17.64 15.95 -36.25
CA PRO A 331 -16.48 15.07 -36.45
C PRO A 331 -15.54 14.98 -35.22
N ILE A 332 -15.40 16.07 -34.46
CA ILE A 332 -14.53 16.13 -33.27
C ILE A 332 -15.07 15.21 -32.16
N SER A 333 -16.35 15.31 -31.81
CA SER A 333 -16.95 14.48 -30.76
C SER A 333 -17.09 13.03 -31.21
N GLN A 334 -17.33 12.80 -32.50
CA GLN A 334 -17.27 11.48 -33.11
C GLN A 334 -15.87 10.87 -33.02
N THR A 335 -14.82 11.66 -33.27
CA THR A 335 -13.42 11.21 -33.12
C THR A 335 -13.13 10.86 -31.67
N ALA A 336 -13.57 11.66 -30.69
CA ALA A 336 -13.41 11.33 -29.28
C ALA A 336 -14.09 9.99 -28.91
N SER A 337 -15.31 9.77 -29.41
CA SER A 337 -16.03 8.49 -29.25
C SER A 337 -15.29 7.31 -29.90
N MET A 338 -14.77 7.47 -31.12
CA MET A 338 -13.98 6.44 -31.80
C MET A 338 -12.69 6.12 -31.05
N ILE A 339 -12.01 7.14 -30.52
CA ILE A 339 -10.80 6.96 -29.71
C ILE A 339 -11.13 6.20 -28.42
N GLU A 340 -12.23 6.53 -27.73
CA GLU A 340 -12.68 5.79 -26.54
C GLU A 340 -12.95 4.30 -26.86
N SER A 341 -13.64 4.01 -27.96
CA SER A 341 -13.87 2.65 -28.43
C SER A 341 -12.57 1.93 -28.78
N PHE A 342 -11.57 2.64 -29.32
CA PHE A 342 -10.23 2.10 -29.52
C PHE A 342 -9.53 1.76 -28.19
N PHE A 343 -9.65 2.61 -27.16
CA PHE A 343 -9.16 2.29 -25.81
C PHE A 343 -9.86 1.07 -25.20
N ALA A 344 -11.15 0.85 -25.48
CA ALA A 344 -11.87 -0.36 -25.08
C ALA A 344 -11.25 -1.62 -25.72
N LEU A 345 -10.98 -1.60 -27.03
CA LEU A 345 -10.26 -2.69 -27.70
C LEU A 345 -8.86 -2.90 -27.11
N PHE A 346 -8.14 -1.81 -26.83
CA PHE A 346 -6.80 -1.90 -26.26
C PHE A 346 -6.81 -2.48 -24.84
N LEU A 347 -7.85 -2.23 -24.04
CA LEU A 347 -8.05 -2.92 -22.74
C LEU A 347 -8.16 -4.43 -22.90
N VAL A 348 -8.92 -4.90 -23.90
CA VAL A 348 -9.03 -6.33 -24.19
C VAL A 348 -7.67 -6.92 -24.54
N VAL A 349 -6.88 -6.22 -25.36
CA VAL A 349 -5.51 -6.63 -25.71
C VAL A 349 -4.60 -6.71 -24.48
N ILE A 350 -4.64 -5.71 -23.60
CA ILE A 350 -3.87 -5.72 -22.34
C ILE A 350 -4.34 -6.88 -21.44
N PHE A 351 -5.65 -7.09 -21.31
CA PHE A 351 -6.22 -8.16 -20.50
C PHE A 351 -5.79 -9.55 -21.00
N VAL A 352 -5.92 -9.82 -22.31
CA VAL A 352 -5.47 -11.08 -22.91
C VAL A 352 -3.96 -11.25 -22.74
N SER A 353 -3.19 -10.18 -22.95
CA SER A 353 -1.74 -10.20 -22.78
C SER A 353 -1.33 -10.49 -21.32
N LEU A 354 -2.05 -9.96 -20.33
CA LEU A 354 -1.86 -10.28 -18.92
C LEU A 354 -2.18 -11.74 -18.61
N LEU A 355 -3.29 -12.27 -19.12
CA LEU A 355 -3.64 -13.69 -18.94
C LEU A 355 -2.59 -14.62 -19.55
N LEU A 356 -2.09 -14.31 -20.75
CA LEU A 356 -1.02 -15.06 -21.39
C LEU A 356 0.30 -14.91 -20.63
N SER A 357 0.61 -13.72 -20.10
CA SER A 357 1.82 -13.46 -19.34
C SER A 357 1.84 -14.23 -18.01
N VAL A 358 0.70 -14.36 -17.32
CA VAL A 358 0.60 -15.22 -16.12
C VAL A 358 0.95 -16.66 -16.44
N ARG A 359 0.54 -17.15 -17.62
CA ARG A 359 0.82 -18.52 -18.06
C ARG A 359 2.25 -18.69 -18.59
N SER A 360 2.92 -17.59 -18.92
CA SER A 360 4.25 -17.60 -19.48
C SER A 360 5.28 -18.07 -18.44
N GLN A 361 6.12 -19.01 -18.84
CA GLN A 361 7.24 -19.54 -18.06
C GLN A 361 8.19 -18.43 -17.59
N ARG A 362 8.26 -17.32 -18.33
CA ARG A 362 9.17 -16.21 -18.03
C ARG A 362 8.95 -15.59 -16.65
N HIS A 363 7.71 -15.30 -16.26
CA HIS A 363 7.46 -14.74 -14.93
C HIS A 363 7.81 -15.74 -13.82
N ALA A 364 7.61 -17.03 -14.09
CA ALA A 364 8.00 -18.08 -13.17
C ALA A 364 9.52 -18.21 -13.06
N GLU A 365 10.25 -18.09 -14.17
CA GLU A 365 11.71 -18.09 -14.25
C GLU A 365 12.31 -16.89 -13.51
N GLU A 366 11.81 -15.68 -13.75
CA GLU A 366 12.28 -14.45 -13.07
C GLU A 366 12.11 -14.55 -11.55
N LEU A 367 10.97 -15.08 -11.10
CA LEU A 367 10.73 -15.26 -9.67
C LEU A 367 11.62 -16.38 -9.10
N ASN A 368 11.85 -17.44 -9.87
CA ASN A 368 12.78 -18.51 -9.50
C ASN A 368 14.23 -18.00 -9.39
N GLU A 369 14.68 -17.11 -10.27
CA GLU A 369 15.98 -16.46 -10.15
C GLU A 369 16.10 -15.66 -8.85
N VAL A 370 15.04 -14.96 -8.46
CA VAL A 370 15.00 -14.19 -7.21
C VAL A 370 15.00 -15.10 -6.00
N ILE A 371 14.21 -16.16 -6.03
CA ILE A 371 14.20 -17.19 -4.98
C ILE A 371 15.60 -17.79 -4.84
N LYS A 372 16.24 -18.19 -5.95
CA LYS A 372 17.62 -18.71 -5.96
C LYS A 372 18.62 -17.68 -5.45
N GLY A 373 18.44 -16.39 -5.79
CA GLY A 373 19.29 -15.32 -5.30
C GLY A 373 19.20 -15.14 -3.78
N ILE A 374 18.01 -15.23 -3.21
CA ILE A 374 17.78 -15.18 -1.75
C ILE A 374 18.32 -16.44 -1.08
N GLU A 375 18.07 -17.62 -1.64
CA GLU A 375 18.66 -18.89 -1.16
C GLU A 375 20.19 -18.83 -1.18
N GLY A 376 20.78 -18.24 -2.24
CA GLY A 376 22.21 -17.99 -2.35
C GLY A 376 22.74 -17.09 -1.23
N GLN A 377 22.03 -16.00 -0.88
CA GLN A 377 22.41 -15.18 0.29
C GLN A 377 22.36 -15.97 1.61
N GLY A 378 21.43 -16.92 1.74
CA GLY A 378 21.39 -17.85 2.87
C GLY A 378 22.60 -18.76 2.90
N LYS A 379 22.91 -19.44 1.79
CA LYS A 379 24.07 -20.34 1.66
C LYS A 379 25.40 -19.63 1.88
N ASP A 380 25.52 -18.41 1.37
CA ASP A 380 26.72 -17.60 1.60
C ASP A 380 26.88 -17.24 3.08
N MET A 381 25.78 -17.02 3.81
CA MET A 381 25.82 -16.80 5.26
C MET A 381 26.21 -18.07 6.02
N GLU A 382 25.79 -19.24 5.53
CA GLU A 382 26.24 -20.53 6.08
C GLU A 382 27.74 -20.74 5.89
N GLY A 383 28.27 -20.43 4.69
CA GLY A 383 29.72 -20.40 4.45
C GLY A 383 30.45 -19.43 5.39
N PHE A 384 29.90 -18.22 5.58
CA PHE A 384 30.43 -17.26 6.53
C PHE A 384 30.44 -17.78 7.98
N ILE A 385 29.36 -18.42 8.44
CA ILE A 385 29.30 -19.01 9.78
C ILE A 385 30.38 -20.08 9.95
N LYS A 386 30.56 -20.92 8.93
CA LYS A 386 31.59 -21.95 8.92
C LYS A 386 33.00 -21.38 9.00
N ASP A 387 33.30 -20.36 8.21
CA ASP A 387 34.63 -19.77 8.15
C ASP A 387 34.95 -18.93 9.40
N GLU A 388 33.97 -18.16 9.89
CA GLU A 388 34.14 -17.21 10.99
C GLU A 388 34.04 -17.87 12.37
N TYR A 389 33.08 -18.80 12.56
CA TYR A 389 32.79 -19.43 13.86
C TYR A 389 33.34 -20.85 13.97
N LYS A 390 33.89 -21.42 12.89
CA LYS A 390 34.41 -22.80 12.82
C LYS A 390 33.35 -23.86 13.10
N ILE A 391 32.10 -23.58 12.77
CA ILE A 391 30.96 -24.49 12.92
C ILE A 391 30.58 -25.08 11.57
N ASN A 392 30.54 -26.41 11.44
CA ASN A 392 30.43 -27.06 10.12
C ASN A 392 29.05 -26.96 9.47
N SER A 393 27.98 -26.77 10.26
CA SER A 393 26.61 -26.71 9.77
C SER A 393 25.75 -25.73 10.56
N ILE A 394 24.63 -25.27 9.98
CA ILE A 394 23.66 -24.43 10.70
C ILE A 394 23.01 -25.20 11.87
N ASP A 395 22.84 -26.51 11.75
CA ASP A 395 22.21 -27.32 12.79
C ASP A 395 23.13 -27.43 14.03
N ASP A 396 24.44 -27.57 13.81
CA ASP A 396 25.43 -27.48 14.88
C ASP A 396 25.44 -26.09 15.54
N ALA A 397 25.33 -25.02 14.73
CA ALA A 397 25.26 -23.65 15.24
C ALA A 397 24.01 -23.43 16.10
N MET A 398 22.88 -23.99 15.70
CA MET A 398 21.64 -23.94 16.48
C MET A 398 21.75 -24.72 17.79
N ALA A 399 22.35 -25.92 17.77
CA ALA A 399 22.61 -26.71 18.97
C ALA A 399 23.53 -25.97 19.95
N GLU A 400 24.54 -25.27 19.45
CA GLU A 400 25.44 -24.48 20.28
C GLU A 400 24.73 -23.25 20.90
N LEU A 401 23.91 -22.55 20.12
CA LEU A 401 23.07 -21.46 20.63
C LEU A 401 22.06 -21.94 21.69
N GLU A 402 21.53 -23.15 21.57
CA GLU A 402 20.63 -23.75 22.55
C GLU A 402 21.36 -24.06 23.87
N LYS A 403 22.55 -24.65 23.81
CA LYS A 403 23.40 -24.90 25.00
C LYS A 403 23.69 -23.60 25.75
N LEU A 404 23.96 -22.52 25.00
CA LEU A 404 24.22 -21.19 25.54
C LEU A 404 22.95 -20.45 25.98
N LYS A 405 21.77 -21.07 25.87
CA LYS A 405 20.46 -20.49 26.22
C LYS A 405 20.21 -19.14 25.54
N ALA A 406 20.63 -19.02 24.28
CA ALA A 406 20.50 -17.80 23.50
C ALA A 406 19.02 -17.37 23.38
N GLY A 407 18.74 -16.08 23.61
CA GLY A 407 17.38 -15.57 23.74
C GLY A 407 16.48 -15.81 22.52
N MET A 408 17.04 -15.85 21.30
CA MET A 408 16.26 -16.08 20.08
C MET A 408 16.27 -17.54 19.58
N ALA A 409 16.91 -18.48 20.29
CA ALA A 409 17.01 -19.87 19.83
C ALA A 409 15.62 -20.46 19.48
N LYS A 410 14.63 -20.31 20.37
CA LYS A 410 13.24 -20.76 20.14
C LYS A 410 12.59 -20.15 18.90
N PHE A 411 12.87 -18.88 18.62
CA PHE A 411 12.35 -18.20 17.43
C PHE A 411 12.99 -18.73 16.15
N ILE A 412 14.31 -18.96 16.18
CA ILE A 412 15.05 -19.56 15.06
C ILE A 412 14.51 -20.96 14.77
N TYR A 413 14.30 -21.81 15.79
CA TYR A 413 13.67 -23.14 15.61
C TYR A 413 12.29 -23.04 14.95
N LYS A 414 11.43 -22.12 15.41
CA LYS A 414 10.11 -21.90 14.80
C LYS A 414 10.18 -21.49 13.34
N ILE A 415 11.17 -20.66 12.95
CA ILE A 415 11.41 -20.34 11.54
C ILE A 415 11.86 -21.60 10.79
N THR A 416 12.81 -22.37 11.34
CA THR A 416 13.30 -23.61 10.74
C THR A 416 12.20 -24.62 10.48
N GLU A 417 11.29 -24.85 11.44
CA GLU A 417 10.11 -25.71 11.27
C GLU A 417 9.22 -25.25 10.11
N SER A 418 9.13 -23.94 9.88
CA SER A 418 8.33 -23.38 8.78
C SER A 418 9.03 -23.41 7.42
N ILE A 419 10.30 -23.86 7.35
CA ILE A 419 11.08 -24.09 6.13
C ILE A 419 10.99 -25.56 5.68
N GLN A 420 10.88 -26.50 6.62
CA GLN A 420 10.60 -27.92 6.37
C GLN A 420 9.15 -28.12 5.95
#